data_AF-A0A7S1HFT5-F1
#
_entry.id   AF-A0A7S1HFT5-F1
#
_cell.length_a   1.000
_cell.length_b   1.000
_cell.length_c   1.000
_cell.angle_alpha   90.00
_cell.angle_beta   90.00
_cell.angle_gamma   90.00
#
_symmetry.space_group_name_H-M   'P 1'
#
loop_
_entity.id
_entity.type
_entity.pdbx_description
1 polymer ?
#
loop_
_entity_poly.entity_id
_entity_poly.type
_entity_poly.pdbx_seq_one_letter_code
_entity_poly.pdbx_strand_id
1 'polypeptide(L)'
;QWVNGHEWGMYSLFGGLALWAFVLQQWFREAISESEGGLYSDRIDISFRWSMGWFIFSEVMFFAAFFGALYWARVFSVPSLGSLDNALLWPDFKAIWPSVAPGFTGAPAGTVEAFST
;
A
#
# COMPACT_ATOMS: atom_id res chain seq x y z
N GLN A 1 13.51 13.42 -4.60
CA GLN A 1 13.37 14.60 -3.70
C GLN A 1 12.53 14.17 -2.50
N TRP A 2 12.81 14.70 -1.29
CA TRP A 2 12.04 14.39 -0.08
C TRP A 2 10.74 15.21 -0.03
N VAL A 3 10.74 16.34 0.69
CA VAL A 3 9.61 17.26 0.78
C VAL A 3 9.88 18.45 -0.12
N ASN A 4 9.28 18.48 -1.32
CA ASN A 4 9.41 19.58 -2.30
C ASN A 4 10.86 20.00 -2.62
N GLY A 5 11.83 19.09 -2.45
CA GLY A 5 13.25 19.38 -2.67
C GLY A 5 13.98 20.04 -1.48
N HIS A 6 13.31 20.26 -0.35
CA HIS A 6 13.95 20.79 0.84
C HIS A 6 14.68 19.70 1.65
N GLU A 7 15.90 20.02 2.08
CA GLU A 7 16.76 19.10 2.86
C GLU A 7 16.18 18.78 4.25
N TRP A 8 15.40 19.68 4.84
CA TRP A 8 14.78 19.45 6.15
C TRP A 8 13.79 18.28 6.14
N GLY A 9 13.19 17.96 4.98
CA GLY A 9 12.21 16.89 4.85
C GLY A 9 12.75 15.51 5.23
N MET A 10 14.04 15.26 4.97
CA MET A 10 14.71 14.02 5.37
C MET A 10 14.76 13.89 6.90
N TYR A 11 15.21 14.96 7.58
CA TYR A 11 15.33 14.96 9.03
C TYR A 11 13.97 14.86 9.73
N SER A 12 12.94 15.53 9.19
CA SER A 12 11.58 15.41 9.72
C SER A 12 11.00 14.00 9.56
N LEU A 13 11.27 13.32 8.44
CA LEU A 13 10.83 11.92 8.26
C LEU A 13 11.50 11.01 9.30
N PHE A 14 12.82 11.06 9.42
CA PHE A 14 13.54 10.21 10.38
C PHE A 14 13.20 10.54 11.83
N GLY A 15 13.04 11.83 12.15
CA GLY A 15 12.56 12.27 13.46
C GLY A 15 11.15 11.74 13.78
N GLY A 16 10.24 11.80 12.80
CA GLY A 16 8.89 11.25 12.93
C GLY A 16 8.89 9.73 13.13
N LEU A 17 9.69 9.00 12.35
CA LEU A 17 9.84 7.55 12.49
C LEU A 17 10.45 7.15 13.83
N ALA A 18 11.46 7.89 14.31
CA ALA A 18 12.07 7.65 15.61
C ALA A 18 11.10 7.90 16.76
N LEU A 19 10.33 8.99 16.71
CA LEU A 19 9.31 9.30 17.70
C LEU A 19 8.20 8.24 17.69
N TRP A 20 7.72 7.85 16.52
CA TRP A 20 6.71 6.80 16.37
C TRP A 20 7.19 5.46 16.93
N ALA A 21 8.42 5.05 16.61
CA ALA A 21 9.01 3.83 17.14
C ALA A 21 9.18 3.88 18.67
N PHE A 22 9.56 5.03 19.22
CA PHE A 22 9.64 5.24 20.66
C PHE A 22 8.28 5.08 21.34
N VAL A 23 7.22 5.70 20.79
CA VAL A 23 5.86 5.57 21.33
C VAL A 23 5.38 4.12 21.29
N LEU A 24 5.59 3.41 20.18
CA LEU A 24 5.25 1.98 20.09
C LEU A 24 6.02 1.14 21.11
N GLN A 25 7.31 1.41 21.27
CA GLN A 25 8.15 0.69 22.24
C GLN A 25 7.67 0.90 23.68
N GLN A 26 7.32 2.14 24.04
CA GLN A 26 6.77 2.42 25.37
C GLN A 26 5.43 1.72 25.57
N TRP A 27 4.51 1.85 24.61
CA TRP A 27 3.19 1.25 24.70
C TRP A 27 3.25 -0.28 24.84
N PHE A 28 4.04 -0.96 23.99
CA PHE A 28 4.17 -2.42 24.11
C PHE A 28 4.79 -2.85 25.43
N ARG A 29 5.75 -2.09 25.99
CA ARG A 29 6.32 -2.40 27.30
C ARG A 29 5.31 -2.30 28.42
N GLU A 30 4.48 -1.25 28.41
CA GLU A 30 3.43 -1.08 29.40
C GLU A 30 2.37 -2.19 29.29
N ALA A 31 1.93 -2.52 28.06
CA ALA A 31 0.98 -3.60 27.82
C ALA A 31 1.51 -4.97 28.30
N ILE A 32 2.77 -5.29 28.04
CA ILE A 32 3.41 -6.53 28.52
C ILE A 32 3.48 -6.54 30.05
N SER A 33 3.94 -5.44 30.65
CA SER A 33 4.04 -5.32 32.11
C SER A 33 2.68 -5.46 32.81
N GLU A 34 1.62 -4.94 32.20
CA GLU A 34 0.24 -5.06 32.70
C GLU A 34 -0.29 -6.50 32.60
N SER A 35 0.00 -7.16 31.47
CA SER A 35 -0.33 -8.56 31.26
C SER A 35 0.36 -9.48 32.28
N GLU A 36 1.66 -9.32 32.49
CA GLU A 36 2.44 -10.12 33.45
C GLU A 36 2.07 -9.80 34.91
N GLY A 37 1.62 -8.57 35.17
CA GLY A 37 1.11 -8.13 36.47
C GLY A 37 -0.25 -8.73 36.86
N GLY A 38 -0.89 -9.52 35.99
CA GLY A 38 -2.17 -10.18 36.25
C GLY A 38 -3.36 -9.23 36.27
N LEU A 39 -3.23 -8.05 35.65
CA LEU A 39 -4.27 -7.02 35.62
C LEU A 39 -5.38 -7.31 34.58
N TYR A 40 -5.21 -8.35 33.75
CA TYR A 40 -6.18 -8.75 32.73
C TYR A 40 -7.19 -9.78 33.25
N SER A 41 -8.48 -9.42 33.17
CA SER A 41 -9.62 -10.30 33.44
C SER A 41 -9.96 -11.16 32.21
N ASP A 42 -10.63 -12.30 32.40
CA ASP A 42 -11.12 -13.18 31.33
C ASP A 42 -11.92 -12.46 30.23
N ARG A 43 -12.66 -11.40 30.57
CA ARG A 43 -13.38 -10.59 29.57
C ARG A 43 -12.44 -9.80 28.66
N ILE A 44 -11.31 -9.35 29.19
CA ILE A 44 -10.29 -8.61 28.47
C ILE A 44 -9.56 -9.55 27.50
N ASP A 45 -9.23 -10.78 27.92
CA ASP A 45 -8.62 -11.79 27.03
C ASP A 45 -9.51 -12.07 25.81
N ILE A 46 -10.81 -12.28 26.02
CA ILE A 46 -11.76 -12.48 24.93
C ILE A 46 -11.80 -11.27 23.99
N SER A 47 -11.79 -10.05 24.54
CA SER A 47 -11.75 -8.82 23.74
C SER A 47 -10.50 -8.75 22.86
N PHE A 48 -9.33 -9.07 23.40
CA PHE A 48 -8.08 -9.08 22.63
C PHE A 48 -8.07 -10.11 21.51
N ARG A 49 -8.65 -11.29 21.74
CA ARG A 49 -8.77 -12.34 20.69
C ARG A 49 -9.68 -11.89 19.56
N TRP A 50 -10.80 -11.24 19.87
CA TRP A 50 -11.66 -10.64 18.86
C TRP A 50 -10.95 -9.50 18.12
N SER A 51 -10.25 -8.62 18.83
CA SER A 51 -9.48 -7.54 18.23
C SER A 51 -8.41 -8.06 17.28
N MET A 52 -7.65 -9.09 17.67
CA MET A 52 -6.64 -9.72 16.81
C MET A 52 -7.27 -10.38 15.58
N GLY A 53 -8.44 -11.01 15.74
CA GLY A 53 -9.21 -11.55 14.62
C GLY A 53 -9.61 -10.47 13.61
N TRP A 54 -10.12 -9.34 14.10
CA TRP A 54 -10.46 -8.19 13.24
C TRP A 54 -9.24 -7.53 12.59
N PHE A 55 -8.11 -7.45 13.30
CA PHE A 55 -6.84 -6.97 12.74
C PHE A 55 -6.39 -7.85 11.57
N ILE A 56 -6.31 -9.16 11.76
CA ILE A 56 -5.94 -10.11 10.69
C ILE A 56 -6.92 -10.02 9.52
N PHE A 57 -8.23 -9.91 9.80
CA PHE A 57 -9.23 -9.73 8.74
C PHE A 57 -8.97 -8.47 7.92
N SER A 58 -8.64 -7.34 8.58
CA SER A 58 -8.31 -6.09 7.88
C SER A 58 -7.06 -6.23 7.00
N GLU A 59 -6.04 -6.96 7.43
CA GLU A 59 -4.84 -7.25 6.63
C GLU A 59 -5.19 -8.08 5.38
N VAL A 60 -6.02 -9.12 5.52
CA VAL A 60 -6.49 -9.92 4.37
C VAL A 60 -7.25 -9.04 3.37
N MET A 61 -8.12 -8.15 3.84
CA MET A 61 -8.85 -7.22 2.98
C MET A 61 -7.94 -6.18 2.31
N PHE A 62 -6.92 -5.70 3.01
CA PHE A 62 -5.89 -4.82 2.45
C PHE A 62 -5.19 -5.49 1.26
N PHE A 63 -4.70 -6.73 1.42
CA PHE A 63 -4.10 -7.48 0.32
C PHE A 63 -5.12 -7.81 -0.79
N ALA A 64 -6.35 -8.16 -0.41
CA ALA A 64 -7.42 -8.42 -1.38
C ALA A 64 -7.70 -7.20 -2.28
N ALA A 65 -7.59 -5.97 -1.75
CA ALA A 65 -7.71 -4.76 -2.55
C ALA A 65 -6.59 -4.63 -3.60
N PHE A 66 -5.32 -4.95 -3.26
CA PHE A 66 -4.22 -4.94 -4.23
C PHE A 66 -4.37 -6.02 -5.29
N PHE A 67 -4.73 -7.25 -4.90
CA PHE A 67 -4.98 -8.32 -5.87
C PHE A 67 -6.21 -8.03 -6.74
N GLY A 68 -7.26 -7.44 -6.17
CA GLY A 68 -8.42 -6.96 -6.89
C GLY A 68 -8.07 -5.88 -7.89
N ALA A 69 -7.26 -4.89 -7.49
CA ALA A 69 -6.75 -3.85 -8.38
C ALA A 69 -5.88 -4.44 -9.50
N LEU A 70 -5.01 -5.41 -9.20
CA LEU A 70 -4.18 -6.11 -10.18
C LEU A 70 -5.03 -6.90 -11.19
N TYR A 71 -6.01 -7.65 -10.70
CA TYR A 71 -6.96 -8.40 -11.54
C TYR A 71 -7.74 -7.46 -12.45
N TRP A 72 -8.29 -6.37 -11.89
CA TRP A 72 -9.03 -5.38 -12.65
C TRP A 72 -8.17 -4.71 -13.71
N ALA A 73 -6.95 -4.30 -13.34
CA ALA A 73 -5.99 -3.69 -14.26
C ALA A 73 -5.70 -4.61 -15.44
N ARG A 74 -5.46 -5.91 -15.19
CA ARG A 74 -5.09 -6.88 -16.22
C ARG A 74 -6.26 -7.32 -17.10
N VAL A 75 -7.42 -7.61 -16.50
CA VAL A 75 -8.53 -8.27 -17.21
C VAL A 75 -9.48 -7.26 -17.85
N PHE A 76 -9.65 -6.09 -17.25
CA PHE A 76 -10.61 -5.08 -17.72
C PHE A 76 -9.93 -3.82 -18.23
N SER A 77 -9.07 -3.19 -17.42
CA SER A 77 -8.52 -1.87 -17.73
C SER A 77 -7.62 -1.87 -18.98
N VAL A 78 -6.55 -2.67 -18.96
CA VAL A 78 -5.56 -2.70 -20.06
C VAL A 78 -6.18 -3.14 -21.39
N PRO A 79 -7.01 -4.20 -21.46
CA PRO A 79 -7.67 -4.57 -22.72
C PRO A 79 -8.64 -3.52 -23.24
N SER A 80 -9.40 -2.86 -22.36
CA SER A 80 -10.34 -1.79 -22.74
C SER A 80 -9.59 -0.60 -23.36
N LEU A 81 -8.47 -0.19 -22.76
CA LEU A 81 -7.65 0.91 -23.27
C LEU A 81 -7.08 0.64 -24.66
N GLY A 82 -6.79 -0.61 -25.01
CA GLY A 82 -6.32 -1.00 -26.36
C GLY A 82 -7.42 -1.38 -27.34
N SER A 83 -8.71 -1.21 -26.99
CA SER A 83 -9.83 -1.49 -27.87
C SER A 83 -10.03 -0.41 -28.93
N LEU A 84 -10.73 -0.75 -30.01
CA LEU A 84 -10.98 0.18 -31.12
C LEU A 84 -11.79 1.41 -30.68
N ASP A 85 -12.66 1.26 -29.68
CA ASP A 85 -13.48 2.35 -29.13
C ASP A 85 -12.62 3.42 -28.44
N ASN A 86 -11.50 3.02 -27.83
CA ASN A 86 -10.56 3.93 -27.16
C ASN A 86 -9.42 4.40 -28.07
N ALA A 87 -9.30 3.87 -29.29
CA ALA A 87 -8.25 4.25 -30.24
C ALA A 87 -8.33 5.73 -30.67
N LEU A 88 -9.51 6.36 -30.58
CA LEU A 88 -9.66 7.81 -30.83
C LEU A 88 -8.91 8.64 -29.78
N LEU A 89 -8.93 8.21 -28.51
CA LEU A 89 -8.28 8.91 -27.40
C LEU A 89 -6.80 8.52 -27.29
N TRP A 90 -6.48 7.25 -27.51
CA TRP A 90 -5.16 6.67 -27.25
C TRP A 90 -4.68 5.81 -28.44
N PRO A 91 -4.37 6.42 -29.59
CA PRO A 91 -4.12 5.69 -30.85
C PRO A 91 -2.89 4.77 -30.81
N ASP A 92 -1.86 5.15 -30.06
CA ASP A 92 -0.60 4.40 -29.97
C ASP A 92 -0.53 3.46 -28.75
N PHE A 93 -1.61 3.34 -27.97
CA PHE A 93 -1.61 2.50 -26.78
C PHE A 93 -1.62 1.01 -27.15
N LYS A 94 -0.62 0.28 -26.66
CA LYS A 94 -0.53 -1.17 -26.82
C LYS A 94 -0.96 -1.86 -25.53
N ALA A 95 -2.06 -2.60 -25.59
CA ALA A 95 -2.56 -3.41 -24.48
C ALA A 95 -1.70 -4.67 -24.26
N ILE A 96 -0.49 -4.47 -23.74
CA ILE A 96 0.45 -5.54 -23.39
C ILE A 96 0.48 -5.76 -21.88
N TRP A 97 0.75 -7.01 -21.48
CA TRP A 97 0.93 -7.39 -20.08
C TRP A 97 2.23 -8.19 -19.91
N PRO A 98 3.14 -7.82 -18.99
CA PRO A 98 3.12 -6.65 -18.10
C PRO A 98 3.07 -5.33 -18.86
N SER A 99 2.44 -4.30 -18.28
CA SER A 99 2.25 -2.99 -18.92
C SER A 99 3.51 -2.11 -18.92
N VAL A 100 4.68 -2.72 -18.69
CA VAL A 100 6.00 -2.09 -18.77
C VAL A 100 6.86 -2.97 -19.68
N ALA A 101 7.27 -2.41 -20.81
CA ALA A 101 8.21 -3.04 -21.73
C ALA A 101 9.19 -1.97 -22.24
N PRO A 102 10.38 -2.35 -22.74
CA PRO A 102 11.31 -1.37 -23.30
C PRO A 102 10.62 -0.49 -24.35
N GLY A 103 10.60 0.83 -24.11
CA GLY A 103 9.94 1.80 -24.98
C GLY A 103 8.40 1.87 -24.87
N PHE A 104 7.75 1.15 -23.95
CA PHE A 104 6.30 1.15 -23.74
C PHE A 104 5.91 1.27 -22.27
N THR A 105 4.85 2.01 -22.00
CA THR A 105 4.32 2.28 -20.67
C THR A 105 2.81 2.07 -20.67
N GLY A 106 2.29 1.55 -19.55
CA GLY A 106 0.87 1.35 -19.32
C GLY A 106 0.09 2.63 -19.07
N ALA A 107 0.75 3.79 -19.10
CA ALA A 107 0.14 5.10 -18.92
C ALA A 107 -0.10 5.76 -20.29
N PRO A 108 -1.30 5.63 -20.87
CA PRO A 108 -1.60 6.21 -22.18
C PRO A 108 -1.46 7.74 -22.21
N ALA A 109 -1.62 8.40 -21.06
CA ALA A 109 -1.44 9.85 -20.89
C ALA A 109 0.04 10.30 -20.73
N GLY A 110 1.00 9.39 -20.81
CA GLY A 110 2.42 9.71 -20.62
C GLY A 110 2.80 10.14 -19.20
N THR A 111 1.94 9.86 -18.21
CA THR A 111 2.19 10.19 -16.79
C THR A 111 3.26 9.30 -16.15
N VAL A 112 3.58 8.17 -16.77
CA VAL A 112 4.63 7.24 -16.34
C VAL A 112 5.59 7.06 -17.50
N GLU A 113 6.88 7.30 -17.23
CA GLU A 113 7.94 7.14 -18.23
C GLU A 113 8.14 5.68 -18.62
N ALA A 114 8.59 5.45 -19.86
CA ALA A 114 8.91 4.12 -20.34
C ALA A 114 10.13 3.56 -19.63
N PHE A 115 10.18 2.23 -19.47
CA PHE A 115 11.36 1.59 -18.93
C PHE A 115 12.56 1.81 -19.86
N SER A 116 13.64 2.39 -19.32
CA SER A 116 14.94 2.53 -19.97
C SER A 116 15.95 1.61 -19.30
N THR A 117 16.76 0.93 -20.11
CA THR A 117 17.93 0.13 -19.70
C THR A 117 19.20 0.93 -19.87
#